data_AF-A0A256BL02-F1
#
_entry.id   AF-A0A256BL02-F1
#
_cell.length_a   1.000
_cell.length_b   1.000
_cell.length_c   1.000
_cell.angle_alpha   90.00
_cell.angle_beta   90.00
_cell.angle_gamma   90.00
#
_symmetry.space_group_name_H-M   'P 1'
#
loop_
_entity.id
_entity.type
_entity.pdbx_description
1 polymer ?
#
loop_
_entity_poly.entity_id
_entity_poly.type
_entity_poly.pdbx_seq_one_letter_code
_entity_poly.pdbx_strand_id
1 'polypeptide(L)'
;MSECFDDSHWCSAWFSDYWRFDVVEIILQLFGAYWVGVFASLTLEAPRKVLYWTPIINIAGWGAYMLGMEFLGLSMLLTTYFGSLVIAILSHIFARIFKEPVTIFFIPAFFLFVPGGGMYRTALAFIQGDSAKGMNELGLTLFTALAIALAVYTADTVIHIWNRQKFPKFVRKNYRVLPTTNKRKPKK
;
A
#
# COMPACT_ATOMS: atom_id res chain seq x y z
N MET A 1 24.06 9.48 32.17
CA MET A 1 22.71 9.93 32.60
C MET A 1 22.58 11.37 32.12
N SER A 2 21.50 11.69 31.41
CA SER A 2 21.16 13.01 30.81
C SER A 2 22.05 13.53 29.68
N GLU A 3 22.04 12.86 28.53
CA GLU A 3 21.98 13.60 27.27
C GLU A 3 20.54 13.44 26.77
N CYS A 4 19.78 14.52 26.94
CA CYS A 4 18.44 14.68 26.42
C CYS A 4 18.45 14.36 24.92
N PHE A 5 17.67 13.37 24.54
CA PHE A 5 17.18 13.18 23.19
C PHE A 5 16.26 14.37 22.88
N ASP A 6 16.86 15.52 22.58
CA ASP A 6 16.18 16.76 22.27
C ASP A 6 15.62 16.66 20.84
N ASP A 7 14.44 16.05 20.75
CA ASP A 7 13.64 15.92 19.52
C ASP A 7 13.17 17.28 18.97
N SER A 8 13.40 18.40 19.67
CA SER A 8 13.09 19.72 19.12
C SER A 8 13.97 20.06 17.93
N HIS A 9 15.21 19.58 17.87
CA HIS A 9 16.10 19.73 16.71
C HIS A 9 15.82 18.73 15.58
N TRP A 10 15.40 17.49 15.89
CA TRP A 10 15.09 16.50 14.84
C TRP A 10 13.72 16.72 14.22
N CYS A 11 12.73 17.16 15.02
CA CYS A 11 11.40 17.50 14.53
C CYS A 11 11.39 18.83 13.79
N SER A 12 12.22 19.81 14.19
CA SER A 12 12.41 21.03 13.40
C SER A 12 13.39 20.83 12.24
N ALA A 13 14.38 19.94 12.27
CA ALA A 13 15.20 19.65 11.09
C ALA A 13 14.38 18.90 10.01
N TRP A 14 13.61 17.88 10.40
CA TRP A 14 12.72 17.18 9.44
C TRP A 14 11.56 18.05 8.93
N PHE A 15 11.10 19.04 9.69
CA PHE A 15 9.94 19.88 9.34
C PHE A 15 10.33 21.27 8.79
N SER A 16 11.52 21.79 9.13
CA SER A 16 12.05 23.08 8.67
C SER A 16 12.95 22.94 7.44
N ASP A 17 13.55 21.76 7.19
CA ASP A 17 14.16 21.45 5.89
C ASP A 17 13.09 21.03 4.85
N TYR A 18 11.87 20.71 5.29
CA TYR A 18 10.70 20.32 4.45
C TYR A 18 10.14 21.46 3.57
N TRP A 19 10.79 22.62 3.51
CA TRP A 19 10.29 23.79 2.78
C TRP A 19 11.27 24.35 1.75
N ARG A 20 12.32 23.60 1.38
CA ARG A 20 13.14 23.93 0.21
C ARG A 20 13.52 22.67 -0.57
N PHE A 21 12.51 22.04 -1.18
CA PHE A 21 12.70 20.88 -2.04
C PHE A 21 13.49 21.26 -3.29
N ASP A 22 14.75 20.88 -3.31
CA ASP A 22 15.51 20.77 -4.55
C ASP A 22 15.11 19.45 -5.25
N VAL A 23 15.09 19.45 -6.58
CA VAL A 23 14.80 18.27 -7.44
C VAL A 23 15.64 17.04 -7.03
N VAL A 24 16.80 17.29 -6.42
CA VAL A 24 17.71 16.30 -5.85
C VAL A 24 17.05 15.46 -4.74
N GLU A 25 16.26 16.05 -3.84
CA GLU A 25 15.62 15.31 -2.74
C GLU A 25 14.57 14.35 -3.26
N ILE A 26 13.77 14.77 -4.25
CA ILE A 26 12.77 13.90 -4.89
C ILE A 26 13.45 12.69 -5.51
N ILE A 27 14.55 12.92 -6.25
CA ILE A 27 15.32 11.84 -6.86
C ILE A 27 15.88 10.89 -5.79
N LEU A 28 16.42 11.43 -4.69
CA LEU A 28 16.96 10.63 -3.59
C LEU A 28 15.88 9.79 -2.90
N GLN A 29 14.70 10.35 -2.65
CA GLN A 29 13.59 9.63 -2.04
C GLN A 29 13.10 8.48 -2.94
N LEU A 30 12.97 8.70 -4.25
CA LEU A 30 12.58 7.65 -5.19
C LEU A 30 13.65 6.56 -5.30
N PHE A 31 14.94 6.93 -5.29
CA PHE A 31 16.05 5.98 -5.22
C PHE A 31 16.01 5.16 -3.92
N GLY A 32 15.76 5.82 -2.79
CA GLY A 32 15.59 5.15 -1.50
C GLY A 32 14.43 4.16 -1.53
N ALA A 33 13.28 4.57 -2.07
CA ALA A 33 12.11 3.70 -2.20
C ALA A 33 12.36 2.48 -3.08
N TYR A 34 13.13 2.66 -4.17
CA TYR A 34 13.58 1.55 -5.00
C TYR A 34 14.43 0.55 -4.22
N TRP A 35 15.48 1.01 -3.55
CA TRP A 35 16.38 0.12 -2.80
C TRP A 35 15.66 -0.58 -1.65
N VAL A 36 14.80 0.12 -0.92
CA VAL A 36 13.97 -0.51 0.12
C VAL A 36 13.10 -1.62 -0.48
N GLY A 37 12.49 -1.39 -1.64
CA GLY A 37 11.75 -2.43 -2.36
C GLY A 37 12.59 -3.65 -2.73
N VAL A 38 13.83 -3.43 -3.19
CA VAL A 38 14.79 -4.52 -3.51
C VAL A 38 15.14 -5.29 -2.24
N PHE A 39 15.59 -4.60 -1.19
CA PHE A 39 15.98 -5.22 0.08
C PHE A 39 14.82 -5.99 0.72
N ALA A 40 13.63 -5.38 0.79
CA ALA A 40 12.44 -6.04 1.35
C ALA A 40 12.08 -7.30 0.56
N SER A 41 12.20 -7.26 -0.77
CA SER A 41 11.92 -8.43 -1.62
C SER A 41 12.97 -9.54 -1.48
N LEU A 42 14.24 -9.20 -1.22
CA LEU A 42 15.29 -10.17 -0.92
C LEU A 42 15.08 -10.82 0.45
N THR A 43 14.76 -10.02 1.48
CA THR A 43 14.49 -10.52 2.85
C THR A 43 13.29 -11.45 2.90
N LEU A 44 12.28 -11.21 2.06
CA LEU A 44 11.10 -12.05 1.95
C LEU A 44 11.26 -13.22 0.97
N GLU A 45 12.49 -13.46 0.49
CA GLU A 45 12.83 -14.55 -0.45
C GLU A 45 11.89 -14.62 -1.67
N ALA A 46 11.52 -13.46 -2.21
CA ALA A 46 10.61 -13.37 -3.34
C ALA A 46 11.20 -14.04 -4.61
N PRO A 47 10.37 -14.67 -5.47
CA PRO A 47 10.86 -15.34 -6.66
C PRO A 47 11.62 -14.37 -7.57
N ARG A 48 12.77 -14.79 -8.12
CA ARG A 48 13.65 -13.92 -8.92
C ARG A 48 12.96 -13.20 -10.08
N LYS A 49 11.87 -13.77 -10.60
CA LYS A 49 11.06 -13.22 -11.69
C LYS A 49 10.35 -11.91 -11.30
N VAL A 50 10.00 -11.73 -10.03
CA VAL A 50 9.23 -10.58 -9.54
C VAL A 50 10.11 -9.52 -8.88
N LEU A 51 11.36 -9.86 -8.57
CA LEU A 51 12.32 -9.01 -7.83
C LEU A 51 12.53 -7.63 -8.45
N TYR A 52 12.44 -7.52 -9.78
CA TYR A 52 12.57 -6.23 -10.49
C TYR A 52 11.28 -5.42 -10.54
N TRP A 53 10.13 -6.07 -10.36
CA TRP A 53 8.81 -5.43 -10.48
C TRP A 53 8.28 -4.92 -9.14
N THR A 54 8.60 -5.59 -8.04
CA THR A 54 8.23 -5.14 -6.69
C THR A 54 8.75 -3.74 -6.34
N PRO A 55 9.98 -3.32 -6.69
CA PRO A 55 10.49 -1.99 -6.34
C PRO A 55 9.83 -0.89 -7.17
N ILE A 56 9.36 -1.21 -8.38
CA ILE A 56 8.64 -0.25 -9.24
C ILE A 56 7.29 0.10 -8.60
N ILE A 57 6.62 -0.88 -7.99
CA ILE A 57 5.37 -0.64 -7.23
C ILE A 57 5.67 0.27 -6.02
N ASN A 58 6.81 0.09 -5.38
CA ASN A 58 7.25 0.90 -4.25
C ASN A 58 7.48 2.36 -4.68
N ILE A 59 8.24 2.60 -5.76
CA ILE A 59 8.41 3.93 -6.38
C ILE A 59 7.05 4.54 -6.71
N ALA A 60 6.13 3.79 -7.31
CA ALA A 60 4.82 4.31 -7.70
C ALA A 60 3.97 4.72 -6.48
N GLY A 61 4.01 3.94 -5.41
CA GLY A 61 3.34 4.25 -4.15
C GLY A 61 3.90 5.50 -3.48
N TRP A 62 5.22 5.54 -3.31
CA TRP A 62 5.90 6.70 -2.71
C TRP A 62 5.75 7.95 -3.56
N GLY A 63 5.88 7.82 -4.88
CA GLY A 63 5.66 8.91 -5.83
C GLY A 63 4.22 9.46 -5.76
N ALA A 64 3.21 8.61 -5.59
CA ALA A 64 1.83 9.07 -5.39
C ALA A 64 1.65 9.82 -4.07
N TYR A 65 2.34 9.40 -3.01
CA TYR A 65 2.37 10.11 -1.73
C TYR A 65 3.00 11.50 -1.86
N MET A 66 4.17 11.58 -2.52
CA MET A 66 4.87 12.85 -2.79
C MET A 66 4.01 13.79 -3.64
N LEU A 67 3.43 13.27 -4.73
CA LEU A 67 2.52 14.05 -5.58
C LEU A 67 1.35 14.64 -4.79
N GLY A 68 0.73 13.84 -3.92
CA GLY A 68 -0.38 14.30 -3.08
C GLY A 68 0.01 15.36 -2.06
N MET A 69 1.18 15.22 -1.41
CA MET A 69 1.67 16.17 -0.42
C MET A 69 2.12 17.47 -1.09
N GLU A 70 2.93 17.39 -2.15
CA GLU A 70 3.64 18.53 -2.72
C GLU A 70 2.80 19.31 -3.74
N PHE A 71 2.08 18.61 -4.62
CA PHE A 71 1.36 19.27 -5.73
C PHE A 71 -0.09 19.57 -5.39
N LEU A 72 -0.73 18.75 -4.56
CA LEU A 72 -2.14 18.93 -4.20
C LEU A 72 -2.35 19.52 -2.80
N GLY A 73 -1.30 19.61 -1.96
CA GLY A 73 -1.41 20.13 -0.60
C GLY A 73 -2.38 19.33 0.27
N LEU A 74 -2.52 18.02 0.00
CA LEU A 74 -3.43 17.14 0.74
C LEU A 74 -2.88 16.87 2.14
N SER A 75 -3.79 16.54 3.08
CA SER A 75 -3.38 16.12 4.42
C SER A 75 -2.61 14.80 4.38
N MET A 76 -1.68 14.61 5.32
CA MET A 76 -0.89 13.38 5.46
C MET A 76 -1.75 12.10 5.44
N LEU A 77 -2.94 12.15 6.05
CA LEU A 77 -3.89 11.03 6.09
C LEU A 77 -4.39 10.66 4.68
N LEU A 78 -4.77 11.66 3.89
CA LEU A 78 -5.27 11.46 2.53
C LEU A 78 -4.16 11.04 1.58
N THR A 79 -2.97 11.62 1.68
CA THR A 79 -1.82 11.24 0.84
C THR A 79 -1.37 9.81 1.13
N THR A 80 -1.34 9.41 2.41
CA THR A 80 -1.07 8.03 2.82
C THR A 80 -2.13 7.07 2.29
N TYR A 81 -3.42 7.45 2.35
CA TYR A 81 -4.51 6.68 1.74
C TYR A 81 -4.32 6.48 0.24
N PHE A 82 -4.03 7.54 -0.52
CA PHE A 82 -3.83 7.43 -1.97
C PHE A 82 -2.58 6.63 -2.34
N GLY A 83 -1.45 6.85 -1.65
CA GLY A 83 -0.22 6.09 -1.89
C GLY A 83 -0.40 4.60 -1.62
N SER A 84 -1.04 4.25 -0.50
CA SER A 84 -1.36 2.85 -0.15
C SER A 84 -2.37 2.22 -1.12
N LEU A 85 -3.34 2.98 -1.62
CA LEU A 85 -4.29 2.54 -2.64
C LEU A 85 -3.60 2.23 -3.98
N VAL A 86 -2.64 3.06 -4.40
CA VAL A 86 -1.83 2.82 -5.60
C VAL A 86 -1.02 1.52 -5.46
N ILE A 87 -0.37 1.31 -4.32
CA ILE A 87 0.38 0.07 -4.05
C ILE A 87 -0.53 -1.15 -4.12
N ALA A 88 -1.70 -1.09 -3.47
CA ALA A 88 -2.67 -2.18 -3.46
C ALA A 88 -3.14 -2.53 -4.88
N ILE A 89 -3.57 -1.54 -5.66
CA ILE A 89 -4.05 -1.75 -7.02
C ILE A 89 -2.95 -2.31 -7.92
N LEU A 90 -1.75 -1.74 -7.89
CA LEU A 90 -0.63 -2.22 -8.70
C LEU A 90 -0.26 -3.66 -8.31
N SER A 91 -0.15 -3.96 -7.02
CA SER A 91 0.16 -5.33 -6.56
C SER A 91 -0.82 -6.36 -7.13
N HIS A 92 -2.11 -6.03 -7.19
CA HIS A 92 -3.14 -6.89 -7.78
C HIS A 92 -3.07 -7.02 -9.30
N ILE A 93 -2.62 -5.99 -10.01
CA ILE A 93 -2.39 -6.03 -11.45
C ILE A 93 -1.20 -6.95 -11.74
N PHE A 94 -0.08 -6.71 -11.04
CA PHE A 94 1.15 -7.49 -11.19
C PHE A 94 0.95 -8.97 -10.82
N ALA A 95 0.23 -9.26 -9.74
CA ALA A 95 -0.13 -10.62 -9.36
C ALA A 95 -0.81 -11.41 -10.49
N ARG A 96 -1.69 -10.76 -11.27
CA ARG A 96 -2.39 -11.39 -12.40
C ARG A 96 -1.50 -11.59 -13.62
N ILE A 97 -0.57 -10.67 -13.86
CA ILE A 97 0.40 -10.76 -14.97
C ILE A 97 1.38 -11.91 -14.70
N PHE A 98 1.94 -11.97 -13.50
CA PHE A 98 2.97 -12.95 -13.12
C PHE A 98 2.40 -14.26 -12.60
N LYS A 99 1.09 -14.34 -12.32
CA LYS A 99 0.38 -15.49 -11.76
C LYS A 99 0.91 -15.93 -10.39
N GLU A 100 1.34 -14.96 -9.60
CA GLU A 100 1.85 -15.14 -8.24
C GLU A 100 0.87 -14.50 -7.24
N PRO A 101 0.82 -14.97 -5.98
CA PRO A 101 -0.03 -14.37 -4.97
C PRO A 101 0.30 -12.88 -4.76
N VAL A 102 -0.74 -12.07 -4.57
CA VAL A 102 -0.65 -10.60 -4.43
C VAL A 102 0.29 -10.20 -3.30
N THR A 103 0.34 -11.01 -2.23
CA THR A 103 1.15 -10.76 -1.04
C THR A 103 2.65 -10.66 -1.33
N ILE A 104 3.16 -11.35 -2.36
CA ILE A 104 4.57 -11.28 -2.74
C ILE A 104 4.95 -9.89 -3.26
N PHE A 105 4.02 -9.19 -3.92
CA PHE A 105 4.24 -7.82 -4.36
C PHE A 105 3.89 -6.79 -3.28
N PHE A 106 2.80 -7.06 -2.57
CA PHE A 106 2.19 -6.13 -1.65
C PHE A 106 3.04 -5.90 -0.39
N ILE A 107 3.48 -6.97 0.30
CA ILE A 107 4.21 -6.86 1.57
C ILE A 107 5.52 -6.04 1.43
N PRO A 108 6.42 -6.33 0.46
CA PRO A 108 7.66 -5.57 0.32
C PRO A 108 7.42 -4.12 -0.14
N ALA A 109 6.39 -3.86 -0.96
CA ALA A 109 6.06 -2.51 -1.39
C ALA A 109 5.45 -1.67 -0.25
N PHE A 110 4.75 -2.30 0.70
CA PHE A 110 4.13 -1.62 1.83
C PHE A 110 5.09 -1.16 2.92
N PHE A 111 6.35 -1.59 2.87
CA PHE A 111 7.32 -1.41 3.95
C PHE A 111 7.53 0.07 4.36
N LEU A 112 7.42 1.00 3.41
CA LEU A 112 7.57 2.44 3.65
C LEU A 112 6.31 3.12 4.22
N PHE A 113 5.14 2.51 4.06
CA PHE A 113 3.86 3.10 4.47
C PHE A 113 3.47 2.72 5.90
N VAL A 114 4.13 1.72 6.51
CA VAL A 114 3.83 1.32 7.89
C VAL A 114 4.30 2.42 8.86
N PRO A 115 3.43 2.97 9.72
CA PRO A 115 3.77 4.09 10.61
C PRO A 115 4.58 3.63 11.84
N GLY A 116 5.69 2.93 11.63
CA GLY A 116 6.54 2.39 12.71
C GLY A 116 7.15 3.48 13.59
N GLY A 117 7.57 4.60 12.99
CA GLY A 117 8.12 5.74 13.74
C GLY A 117 7.09 6.38 14.68
N GLY A 118 5.84 6.53 14.24
CA GLY A 118 4.77 7.06 15.09
C GLY A 118 4.41 6.10 16.22
N MET A 119 4.36 4.79 15.97
CA MET A 119 4.15 3.79 17.03
C MET A 119 5.23 3.86 18.11
N TYR A 120 6.50 3.98 17.69
CA TYR A 120 7.62 4.13 18.62
C TYR A 120 7.52 5.41 19.45
N ARG A 121 7.22 6.56 18.82
CA ARG A 121 7.04 7.85 19.52
C ARG A 121 5.90 7.81 20.53
N THR A 122 4.80 7.15 20.16
CA THR A 122 3.66 6.95 21.05
C THR A 122 4.06 6.16 22.30
N ALA A 123 4.69 4.99 22.12
CA ALA A 123 5.15 4.17 23.22
C ALA A 123 6.16 4.90 24.11
N LEU A 124 7.10 5.62 23.49
CA LEU A 124 8.12 6.40 24.19
C LEU A 124 7.49 7.51 25.05
N ALA A 125 6.51 8.26 24.52
CA ALA A 125 5.85 9.33 25.27
C ALA A 125 5.11 8.80 26.52
N PHE A 126 4.46 7.63 26.43
CA PHE A 126 3.84 7.00 27.60
C PHE A 126 4.87 6.54 28.64
N ILE A 127 6.00 5.98 28.20
CA ILE A 127 7.10 5.58 29.11
C ILE A 127 7.70 6.80 29.81
N GLN A 128 7.80 7.93 29.11
CA GLN A 128 8.32 9.20 29.65
C GLN A 128 7.31 9.94 30.55
N GLY A 129 6.09 9.45 30.69
CA GLY A 129 5.04 10.06 31.52
C GLY A 129 4.31 11.24 30.87
N ASP A 130 4.64 11.60 29.62
CA ASP A 130 3.94 12.63 28.86
C ASP A 130 2.70 12.04 28.18
N SER A 131 1.63 11.93 28.95
CA SER A 131 0.36 11.36 28.50
C SER A 131 -0.33 12.24 27.44
N ALA A 132 -0.11 13.55 27.45
CA ALA A 132 -0.72 14.47 26.48
C ALA A 132 -0.12 14.27 25.08
N LYS A 133 1.22 14.22 25.00
CA LYS A 133 1.93 13.90 23.75
C LYS A 133 1.65 12.48 23.29
N GLY A 134 1.66 11.51 24.20
CA GLY A 134 1.36 10.11 23.89
C GLY A 134 -0.02 9.92 23.27
N MET A 135 -1.04 10.61 23.78
CA MET A 135 -2.41 10.49 23.27
C MET A 135 -2.60 11.15 21.90
N ASN A 136 -1.88 12.24 21.62
CA ASN A 136 -1.89 12.89 20.30
C ASN A 136 -1.23 12.01 19.22
N GLU A 137 -0.01 11.53 19.49
CA GLU A 137 0.72 10.64 18.58
C GLU A 137 -0.01 9.30 18.37
N LEU A 138 -0.65 8.77 19.42
CA LEU A 138 -1.52 7.60 19.31
C LEU A 138 -2.70 7.85 18.36
N GLY A 139 -3.35 9.01 18.46
CA GLY A 139 -4.45 9.38 17.57
C GLY A 139 -3.99 9.43 16.11
N LEU A 140 -2.88 10.12 15.84
CA LEU A 140 -2.33 10.25 14.48
C LEU A 140 -1.95 8.89 13.89
N THR A 141 -1.29 8.03 14.68
CA THR A 141 -0.88 6.69 14.24
C THR A 141 -2.06 5.77 13.99
N LEU A 142 -3.09 5.82 14.83
CA LEU A 142 -4.31 5.04 14.63
C LEU A 142 -5.06 5.49 13.37
N PHE A 143 -5.21 6.80 13.14
CA PHE A 143 -5.89 7.30 11.95
C PHE A 143 -5.11 7.02 10.66
N THR A 144 -3.77 7.08 10.68
CA THR A 144 -2.95 6.70 9.52
C THR A 144 -3.04 5.21 9.23
N ALA A 145 -3.01 4.35 10.26
CA ALA A 145 -3.23 2.90 10.10
C ALA A 145 -4.64 2.59 9.57
N LEU A 146 -5.67 3.30 10.06
CA LEU A 146 -7.05 3.17 9.57
C LEU A 146 -7.15 3.58 8.10
N ALA A 147 -6.53 4.69 7.72
CA ALA A 147 -6.51 5.17 6.33
C ALA A 147 -5.88 4.11 5.41
N ILE A 148 -4.74 3.54 5.80
CA ILE A 148 -4.10 2.44 5.07
C ILE A 148 -5.03 1.22 4.95
N ALA A 149 -5.65 0.80 6.06
CA ALA A 149 -6.57 -0.34 6.06
C ALA A 149 -7.74 -0.13 5.10
N LEU A 150 -8.32 1.07 5.09
CA LEU A 150 -9.40 1.45 4.17
C LEU A 150 -8.93 1.47 2.70
N ALA A 151 -7.72 1.94 2.42
CA ALA A 151 -7.14 1.95 1.08
C ALA A 151 -6.99 0.52 0.51
N VAL A 152 -6.51 -0.41 1.33
CA VAL A 152 -6.36 -1.82 0.92
C VAL A 152 -7.74 -2.47 0.74
N TYR A 153 -8.66 -2.26 1.68
CA TYR A 153 -10.02 -2.79 1.59
C TYR A 153 -10.78 -2.30 0.35
N THR A 154 -10.64 -1.01 0.02
CA THR A 154 -11.27 -0.42 -1.16
C THR A 154 -10.67 -0.96 -2.44
N ALA A 155 -9.34 -1.08 -2.53
CA ALA A 155 -8.67 -1.70 -3.67
C ALA A 155 -9.13 -3.16 -3.88
N ASP A 156 -9.13 -3.96 -2.82
CA ASP A 156 -9.59 -5.35 -2.84
C ASP A 156 -11.04 -5.46 -3.33
N THR A 157 -11.93 -4.59 -2.82
CA THR A 157 -13.35 -4.57 -3.17
C THR A 157 -13.54 -4.22 -4.65
N VAL A 158 -12.88 -3.16 -5.14
CA VAL A 158 -12.96 -2.72 -6.55
C VAL A 158 -12.49 -3.84 -7.48
N ILE A 159 -11.39 -4.50 -7.14
CA ILE A 159 -10.82 -5.58 -7.95
C ILE A 159 -11.70 -6.83 -7.92
N HIS A 160 -12.27 -7.17 -6.77
CA HIS A 160 -13.20 -8.29 -6.65
C HIS A 160 -14.43 -8.09 -7.54
N ILE A 161 -15.00 -6.88 -7.53
CA ILE A 161 -16.15 -6.51 -8.38
C ILE A 161 -15.77 -6.59 -9.86
N TRP A 162 -14.63 -6.01 -10.25
CA TRP A 162 -14.16 -6.04 -11.64
C TRP A 162 -13.97 -7.47 -12.16
N ASN A 163 -13.40 -8.36 -11.34
CA ASN A 163 -13.16 -9.75 -11.72
C ASN A 163 -14.45 -10.57 -11.80
N ARG A 164 -15.46 -10.29 -10.96
CA ARG A 164 -16.76 -10.99 -11.02
C ARG A 164 -17.55 -10.72 -12.30
N GLN A 165 -17.28 -9.62 -13.01
CA GLN A 165 -17.92 -9.34 -14.30
C GLN A 165 -17.40 -10.22 -15.45
N LYS A 166 -16.25 -10.89 -15.30
CA LYS A 166 -15.86 -11.97 -16.20
C LYS A 166 -16.59 -13.25 -15.77
N PHE A 167 -17.76 -13.47 -16.37
CA PHE A 167 -18.62 -14.65 -16.18
C PHE A 167 -17.84 -15.93 -15.86
N PRO A 168 -18.26 -16.71 -14.84
CA PRO A 168 -17.63 -18.00 -14.56
C PRO A 168 -17.74 -18.90 -15.79
N LYS A 169 -16.59 -19.39 -16.29
CA LYS A 169 -16.51 -20.40 -17.36
C LYS A 169 -17.33 -21.66 -17.06
N PHE A 170 -17.75 -21.85 -15.81
CA PHE A 170 -18.60 -22.94 -15.34
C PHE A 170 -20.00 -22.93 -15.98
N VAL A 171 -20.54 -21.75 -16.32
CA VAL A 171 -21.82 -21.66 -17.03
C VAL A 171 -21.70 -22.16 -18.48
N ARG A 172 -20.52 -22.03 -19.11
CA ARG A 172 -20.30 -22.49 -20.50
C ARG A 172 -20.32 -24.01 -20.65
N LYS A 173 -20.03 -24.78 -19.58
CA LYS A 173 -19.95 -26.25 -19.65
C LYS A 173 -21.33 -26.91 -19.53
N ASN A 174 -22.25 -26.35 -18.74
CA ASN A 174 -23.58 -26.93 -18.51
C ASN A 174 -24.56 -26.75 -19.68
N TYR A 175 -24.42 -25.73 -20.53
CA TYR A 175 -25.25 -25.61 -21.75
C TYR A 175 -24.96 -26.68 -22.80
N ARG A 176 -23.81 -27.37 -22.73
CA ARG A 176 -23.48 -28.49 -23.63
C ARG A 176 -24.16 -29.81 -23.21
N VAL A 177 -24.75 -29.86 -22.02
CA VAL A 177 -25.36 -31.07 -21.44
C VAL A 177 -26.89 -30.98 -21.41
N LEU A 178 -27.49 -29.97 -22.03
CA LEU A 178 -28.93 -29.93 -22.19
C LEU A 178 -29.35 -31.02 -23.18
N PRO A 179 -30.14 -32.03 -22.75
CA PRO A 179 -30.68 -32.99 -23.70
C PRO A 179 -31.59 -32.22 -24.66
N THR A 180 -31.37 -32.40 -25.96
CA THR A 180 -32.32 -31.98 -26.98
C THR A 180 -33.61 -32.74 -26.72
N THR A 181 -34.58 -32.11 -26.05
CA THR A 181 -35.93 -32.66 -25.92
C THR A 181 -36.54 -32.63 -27.31
N ASN A 182 -36.28 -33.69 -28.06
CA ASN A 182 -36.92 -33.99 -29.32
C ASN A 182 -38.41 -34.20 -29.02
N LYS A 183 -39.20 -33.15 -29.22
CA LYS A 183 -40.66 -33.21 -29.19
C LYS A 183 -41.10 -34.09 -30.37
N ARG A 184 -41.08 -35.40 -30.20
CA ARG A 184 -41.76 -36.34 -31.09
C ARG A 184 -43.26 -36.03 -30.99
N LYS A 185 -43.82 -35.53 -32.10
CA LYS A 185 -45.26 -35.36 -32.29
C LYS A 185 -45.97 -36.70 -31.97
N PRO A 186 -47.06 -36.71 -31.19
CA PRO A 186 -47.87 -37.90 -31.05
C PRO A 186 -48.50 -38.22 -32.40
N LYS A 187 -48.31 -39.46 -32.86
CA LYS A 187 -48.93 -40.00 -34.05
C LYS A 187 -50.11 -40.87 -33.58
N LYS A 188 -51.33 -40.38 -33.77
CA LYS A 188 -52.56 -41.15 -34.02
C LYS A 188 -53.63 -40.18 -34.47
#